data_AF-W7W3G4-F1
#
_entry.id   AF-W7W3G4-F1
#
_cell.length_a   1.000
_cell.length_b   1.000
_cell.length_c   1.000
_cell.angle_alpha   90.00
_cell.angle_beta   90.00
_cell.angle_gamma   90.00
#
_symmetry.space_group_name_H-M   'P 1'
#
loop_
_entity.id
_entity.type
_entity.pdbx_description
1 polymer ?
#
loop_
_entity_poly.entity_id
_entity_poly.type
_entity_poly.pdbx_seq_one_letter_code
_entity_poly.pdbx_strand_id
1 'polypeptide(L)'
;MLSLQPRRGGEQFQGEAGRPARSLKKQYQAAAVPAWARGGPLLYGGDGRLLFVPGLGVDARAMAAPGEPQLALRWEPLPTG
;
A
#
# COMPACT_ATOMS: atom_id res chain seq x y z
N MET A 1 6.15 -13.65 -7.53
CA MET A 1 5.06 -14.15 -6.68
C MET A 1 4.52 -12.99 -5.84
N LEU A 2 3.22 -12.93 -5.59
CA LEU A 2 2.63 -11.91 -4.69
C LEU A 2 2.27 -12.56 -3.36
N SER A 3 2.37 -11.81 -2.26
CA SER A 3 1.97 -12.30 -0.94
C SER A 3 1.22 -11.25 -0.14
N LEU A 4 0.22 -11.70 0.62
CA LEU A 4 -0.54 -10.89 1.56
C LEU A 4 -0.04 -11.19 2.97
N GLN A 5 0.36 -10.15 3.71
CA GLN A 5 0.91 -10.32 5.05
C GLN A 5 0.28 -9.34 6.04
N PRO A 6 0.06 -9.75 7.31
CA PRO A 6 -0.37 -8.82 8.35
C PRO A 6 0.70 -7.76 8.61
N ARG A 7 0.27 -6.60 9.11
CA ARG A 7 1.17 -5.56 9.57
C ARG A 7 1.99 -6.06 10.76
N ARG A 8 3.32 -5.98 10.65
CA ARG A 8 4.27 -6.34 11.71
C ARG A 8 4.81 -5.11 12.44
N GLY A 9 4.70 -3.93 11.84
CA GLY A 9 5.31 -2.70 12.32
C GLY A 9 6.73 -2.53 11.76
N GLY A 10 7.11 -1.27 11.53
CA GLY A 10 8.39 -0.91 10.89
C GLY A 10 8.30 -0.77 9.37
N GLU A 11 7.14 -1.00 8.76
CA GLU A 11 6.98 -0.83 7.32
C GLU A 11 7.04 0.65 6.96
N GLN A 12 7.75 0.93 5.86
CA GLN A 12 7.93 2.25 5.30
C GLN A 12 7.12 2.36 4.02
N PHE A 13 6.36 3.45 3.88
CA PHE A 13 5.55 3.72 2.71
C PHE A 13 5.84 5.11 2.16
N GLN A 14 5.91 5.18 0.83
CA GLN A 14 6.02 6.42 0.09
C GLN A 14 4.72 6.70 -0.66
N GLY A 15 3.98 7.73 -0.25
CA GLY A 15 2.68 8.05 -0.86
C GLY A 15 2.77 8.80 -2.20
N GLU A 16 3.87 9.49 -2.46
CA GLU A 16 4.07 10.25 -3.70
C GLU A 16 5.54 10.17 -4.14
N ALA A 17 5.78 10.13 -5.44
CA ALA A 17 7.12 10.17 -6.00
C ALA A 17 7.88 11.42 -5.52
N GLY A 18 9.15 11.26 -5.12
CA GLY A 18 9.97 12.36 -4.60
C GLY A 18 9.74 12.72 -3.13
N ARG A 19 8.75 12.16 -2.43
CA ARG A 19 8.58 12.34 -0.98
C ARG A 19 9.34 11.30 -0.17
N PRO A 20 9.81 11.62 1.05
CA PRO A 20 10.45 10.63 1.91
C PRO A 20 9.46 9.54 2.32
N ALA A 21 9.92 8.29 2.29
CA ALA A 21 9.19 7.17 2.85
C ALA A 21 9.09 7.33 4.39
N ARG A 22 7.90 7.11 4.94
CA ARG A 22 7.64 7.23 6.39
C ARG A 22 6.87 6.01 6.86
N SER A 23 6.85 5.81 8.17
CA SER A 23 6.13 4.69 8.75
C SER A 23 4.64 4.73 8.40
N LEU A 24 4.01 3.57 8.26
CA LEU A 24 2.57 3.50 7.97
C LEU A 24 1.73 4.32 8.93
N LYS A 25 2.08 4.32 10.22
CA LYS A 25 1.40 5.15 11.23
C LYS A 25 1.40 6.63 10.85
N LYS A 26 2.55 7.17 10.46
CA LYS A 26 2.67 8.58 10.05
C LYS A 26 1.92 8.86 8.75
N GLN A 27 1.94 7.93 7.80
CA GLN A 27 1.23 8.09 6.54
C GLN A 27 -0.29 8.06 6.73
N TYR A 28 -0.81 7.11 7.53
CA TYR A 28 -2.22 7.07 7.90
C TYR A 28 -2.68 8.34 8.61
N GLN A 29 -1.86 8.89 9.50
CA GLN A 29 -2.16 10.15 10.19
C GLN A 29 -2.18 11.33 9.19
N ALA A 30 -1.20 11.41 8.29
CA ALA A 30 -1.11 12.49 7.30
C ALA A 30 -2.25 12.46 6.29
N ALA A 31 -2.70 11.27 5.88
CA ALA A 31 -3.81 11.08 4.95
C ALA A 31 -5.19 11.05 5.64
N ALA A 32 -5.25 11.30 6.95
CA ALA A 32 -6.47 11.27 7.77
C ALA A 32 -7.31 9.98 7.59
N VAL A 33 -6.66 8.85 7.30
CA VAL A 33 -7.34 7.58 7.03
C VAL A 33 -8.00 7.09 8.32
N PRO A 34 -9.31 6.84 8.34
CA PRO A 34 -10.00 6.39 9.54
C PRO A 34 -9.61 4.95 9.90
N ALA A 35 -9.67 4.60 11.19
CA ALA A 35 -9.17 3.31 11.69
C ALA A 35 -9.77 2.09 10.98
N TRP A 36 -11.06 2.15 10.63
CA TRP A 36 -11.75 1.08 9.89
C TRP A 36 -11.18 0.84 8.48
N ALA A 37 -10.64 1.88 7.83
CA ALA A 37 -10.03 1.78 6.50
C ALA A 37 -8.57 1.29 6.52
N ARG A 38 -7.96 1.20 7.71
CA ARG A 38 -6.58 0.72 7.90
C ARG A 38 -6.49 -0.80 8.08
N GLY A 39 -7.64 -1.48 8.10
CA GLY A 39 -7.74 -2.93 8.29
C GLY A 39 -7.35 -3.69 7.02
N GLY A 40 -6.82 -4.89 7.20
CA GLY A 40 -6.44 -5.79 6.10
C GLY A 40 -4.94 -6.04 5.98
N PRO A 41 -4.55 -7.05 5.18
CA PRO A 41 -3.16 -7.35 4.89
C PRO A 41 -2.52 -6.31 3.98
N LEU A 42 -1.20 -6.19 4.09
CA LEU A 42 -0.36 -5.48 3.14
C LEU A 42 -0.03 -6.42 1.96
N LEU A 43 0.11 -5.87 0.76
CA LEU A 43 0.56 -6.62 -0.41
C LEU A 43 2.05 -6.45 -0.62
N TYR A 44 2.75 -7.57 -0.78
CA TYR A 44 4.16 -7.63 -1.05
C TYR A 44 4.48 -8.29 -2.40
N GLY A 45 5.53 -7.79 -3.05
CA GLY A 45 6.15 -8.39 -4.23
C GLY A 45 7.00 -9.61 -3.88
N GLY A 46 7.42 -10.35 -4.90
CA GLY A 46 8.21 -11.57 -4.73
C GLY A 46 9.62 -11.31 -4.19
N ASP A 47 10.08 -10.08 -4.31
CA ASP A 47 11.32 -9.53 -3.77
C ASP A 47 11.16 -8.98 -2.33
N GLY A 48 9.97 -9.13 -1.74
CA GLY A 48 9.66 -8.62 -0.40
C GLY A 48 9.40 -7.11 -0.33
N ARG A 49 9.26 -6.42 -1.47
CA ARG A 49 8.89 -5.00 -1.49
C ARG A 49 7.42 -4.80 -1.15
N LEU A 50 7.13 -3.79 -0.33
CA LEU A 50 5.76 -3.37 -0.06
C LEU A 50 5.18 -2.70 -1.31
N LEU A 51 4.09 -3.25 -1.84
CA LEU A 51 3.44 -2.76 -3.05
C LEU A 51 2.18 -1.97 -2.74
N PHE A 52 1.34 -2.44 -1.81
CA PHE A 52 0.06 -1.80 -1.51
C PHE A 52 -0.27 -1.83 -0.02
N VAL A 53 -0.89 -0.74 0.44
CA VAL A 53 -1.35 -0.55 1.81
C VAL A 53 -2.84 -0.17 1.82
N PRO A 54 -3.70 -0.92 2.53
CA PRO A 54 -5.13 -0.59 2.66
C PRO A 54 -5.34 0.85 3.13
N GLY A 55 -6.24 1.58 2.47
CA GLY A 55 -6.53 2.98 2.80
C GLY A 55 -5.45 4.01 2.41
N LEU A 56 -4.27 3.59 1.94
CA LEU A 56 -3.21 4.49 1.44
C LEU A 56 -2.89 4.29 -0.04
N GLY A 57 -3.11 3.09 -0.59
CA GLY A 57 -2.89 2.79 -2.00
C GLY A 57 -1.54 2.12 -2.29
N VAL A 58 -1.08 2.28 -3.52
CA VAL A 58 0.18 1.71 -4.03
C VAL A 58 1.37 2.54 -3.56
N ASP A 59 2.47 1.89 -3.16
CA ASP A 59 3.70 2.59 -2.82
C ASP A 59 4.30 3.23 -4.07
N ALA A 60 4.61 4.52 -4.01
CA ALA A 60 5.14 5.26 -5.16
C ALA A 60 6.45 4.66 -5.71
N ARG A 61 7.21 3.92 -4.90
CA ARG A 61 8.44 3.21 -5.32
C ARG A 61 8.16 1.94 -6.12
N ALA A 62 6.90 1.47 -6.12
CA ALA A 62 6.42 0.33 -6.90
C ALA A 62 5.72 0.75 -8.21
N MET A 63 5.65 2.05 -8.50
CA MET A 63 5.08 2.54 -9.76
C MET A 63 6.03 2.24 -10.91
N ALA A 64 5.48 1.73 -12.01
CA ALA A 64 6.24 1.49 -13.24
C ALA A 64 6.68 2.82 -13.88
N ALA A 65 7.74 2.79 -14.69
CA ALA A 65 8.16 3.98 -15.41
C ALA A 65 7.10 4.39 -16.47
N PRO A 66 7.06 5.67 -16.89
CA PRO A 66 6.18 6.09 -17.97
C PRO A 66 6.38 5.24 -19.23
N GLY A 67 5.30 4.65 -19.75
CA GLY A 67 5.34 3.78 -20.92
C GLY A 67 5.54 2.29 -20.63
N GLU A 68 5.76 1.90 -19.37
CA GLU A 68 5.80 0.50 -18.97
C GLU A 68 4.41 -0.02 -18.57
N PRO A 69 4.10 -1.32 -18.82
CA PRO A 69 2.88 -1.93 -18.33
C PRO A 69 2.76 -1.84 -16.81
N GLN A 70 1.57 -1.50 -16.32
CA GLN A 70 1.26 -1.43 -14.90
C GLN A 70 -0.04 -2.17 -14.56
N LEU A 71 -0.09 -2.72 -13.34
CA LEU A 71 -1.31 -3.28 -12.75
C LEU A 71 -1.92 -2.28 -11.76
N ALA A 72 -3.23 -2.07 -11.86
CA ALA A 72 -4.00 -1.34 -10.86
C ALA A 72 -4.54 -2.30 -9.79
N LEU A 73 -4.50 -1.87 -8.52
CA LEU A 73 -5.06 -2.61 -7.40
C LEU A 73 -6.25 -1.84 -6.85
N ARG A 74 -7.40 -2.51 -6.74
CA ARG A 74 -8.60 -1.96 -6.11
C ARG A 74 -8.98 -2.82 -4.92
N TRP A 75 -9.29 -2.15 -3.82
CA TRP A 75 -9.87 -2.79 -2.65
C TRP A 75 -11.39 -2.80 -2.81
N GLU A 76 -11.99 -3.98 -2.90
CA GLU A 76 -13.44 -4.13 -3.04
C GLU A 76 -14.03 -4.81 -1.79
N PRO A 77 -15.19 -4.35 -1.30
CA PRO A 77 -15.91 -5.08 -0.28
C PRO A 77 -16.37 -6.43 -0.83
N LEU A 78 -16.47 -7.43 0.04
CA LEU A 78 -17.10 -8.69 -0.35
C LEU A 78 -18.55 -8.41 -0.78
N PRO A 79 -18.97 -8.92 -1.95
CA PRO A 79 -20.35 -8.74 -2.39
C PRO A 79 -21.28 -9.34 -1.34
N THR A 80 -22.22 -8.54 -0.86
CA THR A 80 -23.31 -9.02 -0.01
C THR A 80 -24.38 -9.58 -0.95
N GLY A 81 -24.53 -10.91 -0.95
CA GLY A 81 -25.64 -11.58 -1.62
C GLY A 81 -26.94 -11.46 -0.84
#